data_AF-A0A921BFN7-F1
#
_entry.id   AF-A0A921BFN7-F1
#
_cell.length_a   1.000
_cell.length_b   1.000
_cell.length_c   1.000
_cell.angle_alpha   90.00
_cell.angle_beta   90.00
_cell.angle_gamma   90.00
#
_symmetry.space_group_name_H-M   'P 1'
#
loop_
_entity.id
_entity.type
_entity.pdbx_description
1 polymer ?
#
loop_
_entity_poly.entity_id
_entity_poly.type
_entity_poly.pdbx_seq_one_letter_code
_entity_poly.pdbx_strand_id
1 'polypeptide(L)'
;MIEGGVDLLLLETSQDTINIKAGLNGIDRALANLNRDIPIAVQGTIEPMGTLLAGQDAEALYTLSSSRPIMDWVQLRNRPGKFLTDHIRTLAALSAFRLLHTQCGVTR
;
A
#
# COMPACT_ATOMS: atom_id res chain seq x y z
N MET A 1 19.47 -1.40 4.00
CA MET A 1 18.40 -2.37 3.68
C MET A 1 18.70 -3.11 2.38
N ILE A 2 18.68 -2.44 1.22
CA ILE A 2 18.94 -3.08 -0.09
C ILE A 2 20.31 -3.79 -0.16
N GLU A 3 21.39 -3.13 0.27
CA GLU A 3 22.72 -3.74 0.36
C GLU A 3 22.80 -4.90 1.36
N GLY A 4 21.90 -4.89 2.36
CA GLY A 4 21.78 -5.95 3.35
C GLY A 4 21.07 -7.21 2.83
N GLY A 5 20.66 -7.23 1.56
CA GLY A 5 20.10 -8.43 0.92
C GLY A 5 18.65 -8.72 1.28
N VAL A 6 17.79 -7.69 1.38
CA VAL A 6 16.35 -7.88 1.58
C VAL A 6 15.70 -8.51 0.34
N ASP A 7 14.72 -9.39 0.56
CA ASP A 7 13.96 -10.05 -0.51
C ASP A 7 12.75 -9.23 -0.99
N LEU A 8 12.29 -8.25 -0.19
CA LEU A 8 11.12 -7.41 -0.45
C LEU A 8 11.29 -6.03 0.20
N LEU A 9 10.82 -4.98 -0.47
CA LEU A 9 10.62 -3.66 0.14
C LEU A 9 9.13 -3.43 0.36
N LEU A 10 8.73 -3.16 1.60
CA LEU A 10 7.36 -2.80 1.96
C LEU A 10 7.30 -1.32 2.34
N LEU A 11 6.59 -0.51 1.56
CA LEU A 11 6.28 0.87 1.90
C LEU A 11 5.00 0.88 2.75
N GLU A 12 5.16 0.77 4.07
CA GLU A 12 4.04 0.56 4.99
C GLU A 12 3.43 1.84 5.60
N THR A 13 2.24 1.67 6.16
CA THR A 13 1.52 2.70 6.95
C THR A 13 1.40 4.05 6.22
N SER A 14 1.25 4.02 4.90
CA SER A 14 1.15 5.24 4.11
C SER A 14 -0.25 5.83 4.23
N GLN A 15 -0.31 7.14 4.52
CA GLN A 15 -1.56 7.89 4.74
C GLN A 15 -1.84 8.93 3.65
N ASP A 16 -0.93 9.08 2.69
CA ASP A 16 -0.97 10.08 1.63
C ASP A 16 -0.31 9.54 0.35
N THR A 17 -0.92 9.84 -0.80
CA THR A 17 -0.50 9.33 -2.11
C THR A 17 0.76 10.00 -2.67
N ILE A 18 1.01 11.26 -2.33
CA ILE A 18 2.22 11.99 -2.71
C ILE A 18 3.42 11.38 -2.01
N ASN A 19 3.29 11.05 -0.72
CA ASN A 19 4.34 10.36 0.03
C ASN A 19 4.65 8.98 -0.55
N ILE A 20 3.61 8.24 -0.95
CA ILE A 20 3.79 6.94 -1.63
C ILE A 20 4.58 7.12 -2.92
N LYS A 21 4.17 8.07 -3.77
CA LYS A 21 4.85 8.33 -5.04
C LYS A 21 6.30 8.77 -4.84
N ALA A 22 6.56 9.62 -3.86
CA ALA A 22 7.92 10.04 -3.52
C ALA A 22 8.78 8.85 -3.04
N GLY A 23 8.22 7.98 -2.20
CA GLY A 23 8.88 6.77 -1.72
C GLY A 23 9.22 5.80 -2.86
N LEU A 24 8.25 5.52 -3.74
CA LEU A 24 8.45 4.66 -4.91
C LEU A 24 9.56 5.19 -5.84
N ASN A 25 9.55 6.49 -6.14
CA ASN A 25 10.61 7.10 -6.95
C ASN A 25 11.99 7.02 -6.26
N GLY A 26 12.03 7.13 -4.93
CA GLY A 26 13.26 6.96 -4.16
C GLY A 26 13.80 5.52 -4.23
N ILE A 27 12.91 4.54 -4.10
CA ILE A 27 13.24 3.12 -4.21
C ILE A 27 13.77 2.80 -5.61
N ASP A 28 13.12 3.27 -6.67
CA ASP A 28 13.60 3.03 -8.04
C ASP A 28 15.02 3.54 -8.26
N ARG A 29 15.29 4.77 -7.79
CA ARG A 29 16.62 5.37 -7.91
C ARG A 29 17.65 4.55 -7.14
N ALA A 30 17.30 4.06 -5.96
CA ALA A 30 18.20 3.23 -5.16
C ALA A 30 18.46 1.86 -5.83
N LEU A 31 17.41 1.20 -6.33
CA LEU A 31 17.52 -0.07 -7.05
C LEU A 31 18.33 0.06 -8.34
N ALA A 32 18.11 1.13 -9.10
CA ALA A 32 18.89 1.44 -10.30
C ALA A 32 20.37 1.68 -9.99
N ASN A 33 20.68 2.46 -8.95
CA ASN A 33 22.06 2.74 -8.54
C ASN A 33 22.79 1.48 -8.05
N LEU A 34 22.07 0.55 -7.43
CA LEU A 34 22.62 -0.70 -6.89
C LEU A 34 22.54 -1.87 -7.88
N ASN A 35 21.98 -1.65 -9.07
CA ASN A 35 21.69 -2.66 -10.08
C ASN A 35 21.00 -3.91 -9.49
N ARG A 36 19.94 -3.67 -8.72
CA ARG A 36 19.13 -4.70 -8.05
C ARG A 36 17.70 -4.63 -8.54
N ASP A 37 17.05 -5.77 -8.62
CA ASP A 37 15.62 -5.88 -8.89
C ASP A 37 14.97 -6.60 -7.70
N ILE A 38 14.34 -5.83 -6.82
CA ILE A 38 13.70 -6.32 -5.60
C ILE A 38 12.22 -5.97 -5.68
N PRO A 39 11.31 -6.94 -5.47
CA PRO A 39 9.88 -6.67 -5.44
C PRO A 39 9.52 -5.57 -4.42
N ILE A 40 8.49 -4.79 -4.76
CA ILE A 40 7.99 -3.71 -3.92
C ILE A 40 6.52 -3.97 -3.61
N ALA A 41 6.16 -3.83 -2.34
CA ALA A 41 4.78 -3.81 -1.87
C ALA A 41 4.45 -2.44 -1.26
N VAL A 42 3.22 -1.99 -1.41
CA VAL A 42 2.74 -0.72 -0.84
C VAL A 42 1.54 -1.00 0.05
N GLN A 43 1.57 -0.50 1.28
CA GLN A 43 0.42 -0.49 2.17
C GLN A 43 -0.13 0.93 2.33
N GLY A 44 -1.40 1.10 1.95
CA GLY A 44 -2.20 2.27 2.29
C GLY A 44 -3.02 2.05 3.57
N THR A 45 -3.22 3.13 4.33
CA THR A 45 -4.12 3.15 5.48
C THR A 45 -5.39 3.92 5.13
N ILE A 46 -6.52 3.24 5.13
CA ILE A 46 -7.84 3.87 4.97
C ILE A 46 -8.36 4.27 6.35
N GLU A 47 -8.85 5.50 6.44
CA GLU A 47 -9.52 6.07 7.60
C GLU A 47 -11.02 5.67 7.59
N PRO A 48 -11.72 5.74 8.73
CA PRO A 48 -13.12 5.29 8.84
C PRO A 48 -14.12 5.92 7.86
N MET A 49 -13.77 7.04 7.24
CA MET A 49 -14.57 7.78 6.26
C MET A 49 -14.47 7.17 4.86
N GLY A 50 -13.59 6.18 4.66
CA GLY A 50 -13.41 5.48 3.39
C GLY A 50 -12.30 6.04 2.50
N THR A 51 -11.53 7.02 2.98
CA THR A 51 -10.40 7.63 2.28
C THR A 51 -9.10 7.44 3.06
N LEU A 52 -7.96 7.64 2.42
CA LEU A 52 -6.69 7.93 3.08
C LEU A 52 -6.82 9.22 3.92
N LEU A 53 -5.86 9.46 4.82
CA LEU A 53 -5.86 10.65 5.70
C LEU A 53 -5.89 11.96 4.90
N ALA A 54 -5.19 12.00 3.76
CA ALA A 54 -5.17 13.15 2.87
C ALA A 54 -6.40 13.23 1.92
N GLY A 55 -7.42 12.40 2.16
CA GLY A 55 -8.72 12.48 1.49
C GLY A 55 -8.83 11.72 0.16
N GLN A 56 -7.77 11.04 -0.28
CA GLN A 56 -7.80 10.22 -1.49
C GLN A 56 -8.55 8.90 -1.26
N ASP A 57 -9.29 8.42 -2.24
CA ASP A 57 -9.96 7.12 -2.16
C ASP A 57 -8.98 5.95 -2.32
N ALA A 58 -9.50 4.74 -2.11
CA ALA A 58 -8.74 3.51 -2.31
C ALA A 58 -8.32 3.31 -3.77
N GLU A 59 -9.10 3.83 -4.73
CA GLU A 59 -8.80 3.72 -6.16
C GLU A 59 -7.59 4.56 -6.55
N ALA A 60 -7.39 5.72 -5.91
CA ALA A 60 -6.21 6.53 -6.10
C ALA A 60 -4.93 5.79 -5.66
N LEU A 61 -5.01 4.99 -4.58
CA LEU A 61 -3.90 4.12 -4.17
C LEU A 61 -3.58 3.09 -5.27
N TYR A 62 -4.61 2.40 -5.78
CA TYR A 62 -4.46 1.43 -6.86
C TYR A 62 -3.94 2.06 -8.16
N THR A 63 -4.36 3.28 -8.48
CA THR A 63 -3.92 3.96 -9.69
C THR A 63 -2.42 4.23 -9.67
N LEU A 64 -1.85 4.54 -8.49
CA LEU A 64 -0.40 4.80 -8.35
C LEU A 64 0.42 3.53 -8.59
N SER A 65 -0.06 2.40 -8.09
CA SER A 65 0.62 1.10 -8.22
C SER A 65 0.38 0.44 -9.57
N SER A 66 -0.76 0.70 -10.24
CA SER A 66 -1.12 0.06 -11.53
C SER A 66 -0.11 0.24 -12.66
N SER A 67 0.74 1.27 -12.58
CA SER A 67 1.84 1.49 -13.52
C SER A 67 3.04 0.54 -13.32
N ARG A 68 2.99 -0.34 -12.30
CA ARG A 68 4.10 -1.17 -11.83
C ARG A 68 3.62 -2.54 -11.35
N PRO A 69 4.47 -3.58 -11.36
CA PRO A 69 4.14 -4.87 -10.74
C PRO A 69 4.29 -4.82 -9.21
N ILE A 70 3.55 -3.92 -8.56
CA ILE A 70 3.57 -3.71 -7.11
C ILE A 70 2.45 -4.53 -6.47
N MET A 71 2.76 -5.18 -5.35
CA MET A 71 1.72 -5.78 -4.51
C MET A 71 1.07 -4.70 -3.65
N ASP A 72 -0.23 -4.50 -3.86
CA ASP A 72 -1.00 -3.54 -3.06
C ASP A 72 -1.60 -4.18 -1.81
N TRP A 73 -1.50 -3.44 -0.73
CA TRP A 73 -2.03 -3.80 0.57
C TRP A 73 -2.86 -2.65 1.13
N VAL A 74 -4.01 -2.97 1.73
CA VAL A 74 -4.83 -1.97 2.40
C VAL A 74 -5.16 -2.38 3.83
N GLN A 75 -4.86 -1.47 4.77
CA GLN A 75 -5.11 -1.62 6.19
C GLN A 75 -6.10 -0.55 6.67
N LEU A 76 -6.97 -0.89 7.63
CA LEU A 76 -7.78 0.09 8.37
C LEU A 76 -7.16 0.42 9.71
N ARG A 77 -7.25 1.69 10.08
CA ARG A 77 -6.96 2.15 11.45
C ARG A 77 -8.23 2.06 12.31
N ASN A 78 -8.16 1.32 13.42
CA ASN A 78 -8.99 1.47 14.63
C ASN A 78 -10.53 1.32 14.57
N ARG A 79 -11.15 0.36 13.83
CA ARG A 79 -12.58 -0.05 14.05
C ARG A 79 -12.92 -1.50 13.65
N PRO A 80 -14.03 -2.10 14.16
CA PRO A 80 -14.47 -3.45 13.78
C PRO A 80 -14.84 -3.59 12.30
N GLY A 81 -14.43 -4.71 11.69
CA GLY A 81 -14.25 -4.94 10.25
C GLY A 81 -15.46 -4.88 9.30
N LYS A 82 -16.65 -4.43 9.72
CA LYS A 82 -17.80 -4.33 8.79
C LYS A 82 -17.62 -3.23 7.73
N PHE A 83 -16.86 -2.16 8.03
CA PHE A 83 -16.68 -1.01 7.15
C PHE A 83 -15.67 -1.21 6.01
N LEU A 84 -14.78 -2.20 6.10
CA LEU A 84 -13.74 -2.39 5.08
C LEU A 84 -14.19 -3.21 3.87
N THR A 85 -15.28 -3.95 4.03
CA THR A 85 -15.72 -4.96 3.06
C THR A 85 -15.94 -4.36 1.68
N ASP A 86 -16.53 -3.17 1.60
CA ASP A 86 -16.84 -2.52 0.33
C ASP A 86 -15.58 -1.96 -0.33
N HIS A 87 -14.67 -1.35 0.44
CA HIS A 87 -13.39 -0.87 -0.08
C HIS A 87 -12.48 -2.01 -0.55
N ILE A 88 -12.42 -3.12 0.19
CA ILE A 88 -11.73 -4.34 -0.26
C ILE A 88 -12.36 -4.85 -1.54
N ARG A 89 -13.69 -4.86 -1.65
CA ARG A 89 -14.38 -5.32 -2.87
C ARG A 89 -14.07 -4.43 -4.07
N THR A 90 -14.06 -3.10 -3.90
CA THR A 90 -13.68 -2.14 -4.96
C THR A 90 -12.24 -2.38 -5.39
N LEU A 91 -11.30 -2.45 -4.44
CA LEU A 91 -9.91 -2.75 -4.75
C LEU A 91 -9.74 -4.12 -5.42
N ALA A 92 -10.44 -5.14 -4.94
CA ALA A 92 -10.36 -6.51 -5.48
C ALA A 92 -10.94 -6.62 -6.89
N ALA A 93 -11.95 -5.80 -7.21
CA ALA A 93 -12.49 -5.70 -8.56
C ALA A 93 -11.51 -5.00 -9.53
N LEU A 94 -10.67 -4.10 -9.01
CA LEU A 94 -9.73 -3.32 -9.82
C LEU A 94 -8.36 -3.99 -9.94
N SER A 95 -7.88 -4.66 -8.89
CA SER A 95 -6.48 -5.09 -8.78
C SER A 95 -6.19 -6.42 -9.47
N ALA A 96 -5.14 -6.43 -10.29
CA ALA A 96 -4.56 -7.66 -10.84
C ALA A 96 -3.73 -8.48 -9.82
N PHE A 97 -3.49 -7.95 -8.61
CA PHE A 97 -2.58 -8.51 -7.60
C PHE A 97 -3.30 -8.99 -6.33
N ARG A 98 -2.60 -9.80 -5.52
CA ARG A 98 -3.14 -10.38 -4.28
C ARG A 98 -3.31 -9.27 -3.23
N LEU A 99 -4.55 -8.85 -2.99
CA LEU A 99 -4.88 -8.00 -1.85
C LEU A 99 -4.87 -8.82 -0.56
N LEU A 100 -4.22 -8.31 0.47
CA LEU A 100 -4.24 -8.87 1.81
C LEU A 100 -4.69 -7.78 2.79
N HIS A 101 -5.58 -8.18 3.70
CA HIS A 101 -6.11 -7.33 4.77
C HIS A 101 -5.65 -7.90 6.11
N THR A 102 -5.03 -7.07 6.96
CA THR A 102 -4.85 -7.38 8.38
C THR A 102 -5.60 -6.37 9.23
N GLN A 103 -6.22 -6.88 10.28
CA GLN A 103 -6.82 -6.10 11.34
C GLN A 103 -5.87 -6.17 12.54
N CYS A 104 -5.35 -5.03 13.00
CA CYS A 104 -4.81 -4.97 14.36
C CYS A 104 -5.99 -4.67 15.29
N GLY A 105 -6.61 -5.71 15.81
CA GLY A 105 -7.56 -5.57 16.91
C GLY A 105 -6.78 -5.21 18.16
N VAL A 106 -6.97 -4.00 18.69
CA VAL A 106 -6.56 -3.73 20.07
C VAL A 106 -7.54 -4.50 20.96
N THR A 107 -7.18 -5.72 21.34
CA THR A 107 -7.78 -6.36 22.51
C THR A 107 -7.51 -5.43 23.69
N ARG A 108 -8.59 -4.88 24.26
CA ARG A 108 -8.54 -4.16 25.52
C ARG A 108 -7.93 -5.03 26.62
#